data_AF-A0A8T7FPH0-F1
#
_entry.id   AF-A0A8T7FPH0-F1
#
_cell.length_a   1.000
_cell.length_b   1.000
_cell.length_c   1.000
_cell.angle_alpha   90.00
_cell.angle_beta   90.00
_cell.angle_gamma   90.00
#
_symmetry.space_group_name_H-M   'P 1'
#
loop_
_entity.id
_entity.type
_entity.pdbx_description
1 polymer ?
#
loop_
_entity_poly.entity_id
_entity_poly.type
_entity_poly.pdbx_seq_one_letter_code
_entity_poly.pdbx_strand_id
1 'polypeptide(L)'
;MHQSQPEVWIAVTYLILGGSVVMFYLFVYLLARWTASAASYTVLCFPLVATVLAAWLAKETVTPLFLLGGAIVILGVWVGAFFGKTGA
;
A
#
# COMPACT_ATOMS: atom_id res chain seq x y z
N MET A 1 2.72 28.28 -10.09
CA MET A 1 2.23 27.66 -8.83
C MET A 1 3.25 27.95 -7.73
N HIS A 2 3.04 29.00 -6.94
CA HIS A 2 3.83 29.25 -5.73
C HIS A 2 3.06 28.62 -4.58
N GLN A 3 3.44 27.41 -4.15
CA GLN A 3 3.02 26.90 -2.84
C GLN A 3 3.58 27.89 -1.80
N SER A 4 2.73 28.38 -0.89
CA SER A 4 3.15 29.20 0.24
C SER A 4 4.13 28.38 1.08
N GLN A 5 5.20 29.00 1.57
CA GLN A 5 6.17 28.35 2.48
C GLN A 5 5.52 27.43 3.55
N PRO A 6 4.42 27.80 4.24
CA PRO A 6 3.78 26.91 5.22
C PRO A 6 3.20 25.60 4.65
N GLU A 7 2.64 25.60 3.43
CA GLU A 7 2.05 24.39 2.83
C GLU A 7 3.12 23.34 2.52
N VAL A 8 4.29 23.79 2.06
CA VAL A 8 5.45 22.93 1.82
C VAL A 8 5.92 22.29 3.12
N TRP A 9 6.04 23.07 4.20
CA TRP A 9 6.47 22.54 5.51
C TRP A 9 5.48 21.53 6.08
N ILE A 10 4.17 21.73 5.87
CA ILE A 10 3.15 20.76 6.26
C ILE A 10 3.32 19.45 5.46
N ALA A 11 3.48 19.53 4.14
CA ALA A 11 3.69 18.36 3.30
C ALA A 11 4.97 17.60 3.68
N VAL A 12 6.07 18.31 3.93
CA VAL A 12 7.33 17.72 4.39
C VAL A 12 7.16 17.02 5.74
N THR A 13 6.49 17.66 6.70
CA THR A 13 6.23 17.06 8.01
C THR A 13 5.39 15.80 7.89
N TYR A 14 4.37 15.81 7.04
CA TYR A 14 3.56 14.64 6.74
C TYR A 14 4.39 13.48 6.15
N LEU A 15 5.27 13.75 5.18
CA LEU A 15 6.11 12.74 4.55
C LEU A 15 7.15 12.15 5.53
N ILE A 16 7.70 12.98 6.42
CA ILE A 16 8.63 12.52 7.45
C ILE A 16 7.91 11.63 8.45
N LEU A 17 6.84 12.12 9.07
CA LEU A 17 6.18 11.39 10.15
C LEU A 17 5.39 10.19 9.62
N GLY A 18 4.50 10.41 8.67
CA GLY A 18 3.63 9.37 8.12
C GLY A 18 4.35 8.47 7.13
N GLY A 19 4.87 9.07 6.05
CA GLY A 19 5.49 8.33 4.94
C GLY A 19 6.78 7.60 5.30
N SER A 20 7.51 8.08 6.31
CA SER A 20 8.82 7.52 6.69
C SER A 20 8.79 6.86 8.07
N VAL A 21 8.65 7.63 9.15
CA VAL A 21 8.84 7.11 10.53
C VAL A 21 7.79 6.05 10.87
N VAL A 22 6.50 6.37 10.71
CA VAL A 22 5.41 5.44 11.02
C VAL A 22 5.44 4.22 10.10
N MET A 23 5.61 4.44 8.78
CA MET A 23 5.64 3.34 7.81
C MET A 23 6.81 2.39 8.03
N PHE A 24 8.00 2.92 8.33
CA PHE A 24 9.17 2.11 8.65
C PHE A 24 8.99 1.33 9.96
N TYR A 25 8.45 1.98 11.00
CA TYR A 25 8.11 1.30 12.25
C TYR A 25 7.13 0.14 12.01
N LEU A 26 6.06 0.37 11.23
CA LEU A 26 5.08 -0.67 10.90
C LEU A 26 5.70 -1.81 10.09
N PHE A 27 6.63 -1.52 9.20
CA PHE A 27 7.37 -2.53 8.45
C PHE A 27 8.21 -3.42 9.38
N VAL A 28 9.00 -2.83 10.29
CA VAL A 28 9.78 -3.59 11.30
C VAL A 28 8.85 -4.36 12.24
N TYR A 29 7.75 -3.74 12.67
CA TYR A 29 6.72 -4.36 13.51
C TYR A 29 6.11 -5.62 12.85
N LEU A 30 5.93 -5.57 11.52
CA LEU A 30 5.44 -6.69 10.73
C LEU A 30 6.48 -7.80 10.63
N LEU A 31 7.73 -7.46 10.30
CA LEU A 31 8.83 -8.43 10.23
C LEU A 31 9.08 -9.15 11.56
N ALA A 32 8.81 -8.48 12.69
CA ALA A 32 8.91 -9.10 14.01
C ALA A 32 7.83 -10.16 14.27
N ARG A 33 6.74 -10.22 13.48
CA ARG A 33 5.59 -11.11 13.69
C ARG A 33 5.36 -12.09 12.55
N TRP A 34 5.77 -11.75 11.34
CA TRP A 34 5.51 -12.50 10.12
C TRP A 34 6.83 -12.97 9.50
N THR A 35 6.77 -14.06 8.73
CA THR A 35 7.94 -14.50 7.96
C THR A 35 8.26 -13.49 6.85
N ALA A 36 9.52 -13.45 6.39
CA ALA A 36 9.94 -12.56 5.31
C ALA A 36 9.11 -12.76 4.03
N SER A 37 8.79 -14.01 3.70
CA SER A 37 7.91 -14.35 2.57
C SER A 37 6.49 -13.83 2.78
N ALA A 38 5.93 -13.87 3.99
CA ALA A 38 4.60 -13.31 4.24
C ALA A 38 4.61 -11.76 4.16
N ALA A 39 5.65 -11.13 4.68
CA ALA A 39 5.79 -9.68 4.66
C ALA A 39 5.94 -9.12 3.23
N SER A 40 6.55 -9.86 2.29
CA SER A 40 6.71 -9.41 0.90
C SER A 40 5.39 -9.30 0.15
N TYR A 41 4.32 -9.98 0.57
CA TYR A 41 3.00 -9.79 -0.06
C TYR A 41 2.38 -8.42 0.24
N THR A 42 2.86 -7.68 1.25
CA THR A 42 2.28 -6.38 1.60
C THR A 42 2.40 -5.35 0.49
N VAL A 43 3.53 -5.32 -0.24
CA VAL A 43 3.72 -4.42 -1.39
C VAL A 43 2.79 -4.76 -2.56
N LEU A 44 2.35 -6.01 -2.70
CA LEU A 44 1.36 -6.39 -3.72
C LEU A 44 -0.04 -5.85 -3.39
N CYS A 45 -0.33 -5.63 -2.11
CA CYS A 45 -1.59 -5.05 -1.66
C CYS A 45 -1.62 -3.51 -1.72
N PHE A 46 -0.47 -2.84 -1.88
CA PHE A 46 -0.39 -1.38 -1.94
C PHE A 46 -1.30 -0.74 -2.99
N PRO A 47 -1.37 -1.19 -4.27
CA PRO A 47 -2.26 -0.58 -5.25
C PRO A 47 -3.74 -0.66 -4.87
N LEU A 48 -4.17 -1.72 -4.18
CA LEU A 48 -5.54 -1.86 -3.69
C LEU A 48 -5.82 -0.82 -2.61
N VAL A 49 -4.95 -0.74 -1.60
CA VAL A 49 -5.10 0.23 -0.49
C VAL A 49 -5.01 1.67 -1.00
N ALA A 50 -4.02 1.96 -1.85
CA ALA A 50 -3.82 3.27 -2.44
C ALA A 50 -5.05 3.72 -3.24
N THR A 51 -5.67 2.82 -4.01
CA THR A 51 -6.85 3.20 -4.79
C THR A 51 -8.09 3.39 -3.93
N VAL A 52 -8.31 2.56 -2.90
CA VAL A 52 -9.40 2.78 -1.96
C VAL A 52 -9.24 4.14 -1.27
N LEU A 53 -8.01 4.48 -0.86
CA LEU A 53 -7.70 5.78 -0.27
C LEU A 53 -7.87 6.92 -1.28
N ALA A 54 -7.46 6.75 -2.53
CA ALA A 54 -7.63 7.76 -3.59
C ALA A 54 -9.13 8.01 -3.88
N ALA A 55 -9.91 6.95 -4.08
CA ALA A 55 -11.35 7.05 -4.26
C ALA A 55 -12.04 7.74 -3.07
N TRP A 56 -11.56 7.47 -1.84
CA TRP A 56 -12.13 8.06 -0.64
C TRP A 56 -11.74 9.54 -0.45
N LEU A 57 -10.45 9.85 -0.61
CA LEU A 57 -9.83 11.13 -0.28
C LEU A 57 -9.88 12.13 -1.44
N ALA A 58 -9.59 11.67 -2.65
CA ALA A 58 -9.63 12.47 -3.88
C ALA A 58 -10.98 12.40 -4.61
N LYS A 59 -11.93 11.58 -4.12
CA LYS A 59 -13.26 11.38 -4.72
C LYS A 59 -13.21 10.91 -6.18
N GLU A 60 -12.16 10.17 -6.52
CA GLU A 60 -12.01 9.59 -7.86
C GLU A 60 -13.05 8.49 -8.10
N THR A 61 -13.59 8.48 -9.32
CA THR A 61 -14.59 7.48 -9.73
C THR A 61 -13.93 6.14 -9.99
N VAL A 62 -14.28 5.13 -9.20
CA VAL A 62 -13.81 3.75 -9.41
C VAL A 62 -14.57 3.14 -10.58
N THR A 63 -13.86 2.83 -11.67
CA THR A 63 -14.47 2.26 -12.87
C THR A 63 -14.65 0.73 -12.76
N PRO A 64 -15.56 0.13 -13.54
CA PRO A 64 -15.70 -1.33 -13.59
C PRO A 64 -14.41 -2.05 -14.01
N LEU A 65 -13.63 -1.44 -14.92
CA LEU A 65 -12.35 -2.00 -15.36
C LEU A 65 -11.31 -1.97 -14.23
N PHE A 66 -11.34 -0.95 -13.38
CA PHE A 66 -10.51 -0.89 -12.18
C PHE A 66 -10.85 -2.04 -11.21
N LEU A 67 -12.14 -2.30 -10.98
CA LEU A 67 -12.59 -3.41 -10.12
C LEU A 67 -12.10 -4.77 -10.66
N LEU A 68 -12.14 -4.96 -11.98
CA LEU A 68 -11.61 -6.16 -12.63
C LEU A 68 -10.09 -6.31 -12.37
N GLY A 69 -9.32 -5.24 -12.55
CA GLY A 69 -7.90 -5.23 -12.23
C GLY A 69 -7.62 -5.53 -10.75
N GLY A 70 -8.38 -4.93 -9.83
CA GLY A 70 -8.29 -5.20 -8.40
C GLY A 70 -8.58 -6.66 -8.05
N ALA A 71 -9.60 -7.26 -8.67
CA ALA A 71 -9.92 -8.68 -8.50
C ALA A 71 -8.75 -9.58 -8.97
N ILE A 72 -8.14 -9.26 -10.12
CA ILE A 72 -6.97 -10.00 -10.63
C ILE A 72 -5.78 -9.91 -9.65
N VAL A 73 -5.51 -8.73 -9.09
CA VAL A 73 -4.44 -8.56 -8.08
C VAL A 73 -4.71 -9.41 -6.85
N ILE A 74 -5.93 -9.38 -6.31
CA ILE A 74 -6.31 -10.20 -5.14
C ILE A 74 -6.12 -11.69 -5.43
N LEU A 75 -6.55 -12.15 -6.61
CA LEU A 75 -6.36 -13.53 -7.05
C LEU A 75 -4.86 -13.89 -7.13
N GLY A 76 -4.04 -13.02 -7.72
CA GLY A 76 -2.59 -13.23 -7.81
C GLY A 76 -1.91 -13.33 -6.45
N VAL A 77 -2.26 -12.45 -5.50
CA VAL A 77 -1.76 -12.50 -4.11
C VAL A 77 -2.18 -13.80 -3.43
N TRP A 78 -3.44 -14.21 -3.59
CA TRP A 78 -3.95 -15.45 -3.01
C TRP A 78 -3.22 -16.68 -3.57
N VAL A 79 -3.06 -16.76 -4.89
CA VAL A 79 -2.31 -17.85 -5.53
C VAL A 79 -0.86 -17.86 -5.03
N GLY A 80 -0.18 -16.71 -5.04
CA GLY A 80 1.19 -16.60 -4.60
C GLY A 80 1.38 -17.02 -3.14
N ALA A 81 0.48 -16.61 -2.24
CA ALA A 81 0.58 -16.87 -0.80
C ALA A 81 0.31 -18.34 -0.44
N PHE A 82 -0.60 -19.02 -1.15
CA PHE A 82 -1.04 -20.38 -0.77
C PHE A 82 -0.43 -21.49 -1.64
N PHE A 83 -0.14 -21.24 -2.92
CA PHE A 83 0.41 -22.26 -3.83
C PHE A 83 1.94 -22.23 -3.96
N GLY A 84 2.59 -21.16 -3.50
CA GLY A 84 4.06 -21.06 -3.49
C GLY A 84 4.77 -22.01 -2.52
N LYS A 85 4.04 -22.68 -1.61
CA LYS A 85 4.62 -23.59 -0.61
C LYS A 85 4.77 -25.05 -1.08
N THR A 86 4.30 -25.42 -2.26
CA THR A 86 4.24 -26.82 -2.72
C THR A 86 5.51 -27.29 -3.47
N GLY A 87 6.59 -26.52 -3.44
CA GLY A 87 7.81 -26.79 -4.23
C GLY A 87 9.14 -26.56 -3.51
N ALA A 88 9.19 -26.78 -2.19
CA ALA A 88 10.44 -26.82 -1.41
C ALA A 88 10.62 -28.19 -0.76
#